data_AF-F0TCZ9-F1
#
_entry.id   AF-F0TCZ9-F1
#
_cell.length_a   1.000
_cell.length_b   1.000
_cell.length_c   1.000
_cell.angle_alpha   90.00
_cell.angle_beta   90.00
_cell.angle_gamma   90.00
#
_symmetry.space_group_name_H-M   'P 1'
#
loop_
_entity.id
_entity.type
_entity.pdbx_description
1 polymer ?
#
loop_
_entity_poly.entity_id
_entity_poly.type
_entity_poly.pdbx_seq_one_letter_code
_entity_poly.pdbx_strand_id
1 'polypeptide(L)'
;MKKILMITILVTAIFGVGGAMAGEDSSCHFHGNKVATEETVIKCASDRKEILIKQGKIDPSWKTIEQDKIEMVDGKKGKEWLVTFTNPAVDDKTKEKLYLFFTSTGNFIAANFTGN
;
A
#
# COMPACT_ATOMS: atom_id res chain seq x y z
N MET A 1 -62.19 16.34 -17.95
CA MET A 1 -61.85 14.90 -17.98
C MET A 1 -61.11 14.58 -19.28
N LYS A 2 -59.80 14.37 -19.23
CA LYS A 2 -59.10 13.31 -19.99
C LYS A 2 -57.63 13.32 -19.57
N LYS A 3 -57.25 12.21 -18.94
CA LYS A 3 -55.92 11.89 -18.44
C LYS A 3 -55.00 11.74 -19.65
N ILE A 4 -53.87 12.45 -19.68
CA ILE A 4 -52.79 12.11 -20.62
C ILE A 4 -51.60 11.68 -19.78
N LEU A 5 -51.14 10.51 -20.18
CA LEU A 5 -50.29 9.55 -19.52
C LEU A 5 -48.86 10.07 -19.36
N MET A 6 -48.28 9.83 -18.19
CA MET A 6 -46.84 10.00 -17.91
C MET A 6 -46.01 9.10 -18.83
N ILE A 7 -44.89 9.65 -19.34
CA ILE A 7 -43.77 8.86 -19.86
C ILE A 7 -42.52 9.31 -19.11
N THR A 8 -42.15 8.54 -18.10
CA THR A 8 -40.91 8.72 -17.33
C THR A 8 -39.81 7.99 -18.08
N ILE A 9 -38.88 8.71 -18.70
CA ILE A 9 -37.68 8.13 -19.31
C ILE A 9 -36.70 7.82 -18.17
N LEU A 10 -36.58 6.55 -17.81
CA LEU A 10 -35.57 6.07 -16.87
C LEU A 10 -34.26 5.84 -17.64
N VAL A 11 -33.36 6.82 -17.60
CA VAL A 11 -31.99 6.66 -18.12
C VAL A 11 -31.18 5.90 -17.07
N THR A 12 -31.09 4.59 -17.21
CA THR A 12 -30.09 3.79 -16.48
C THR A 12 -28.72 4.07 -17.07
N ALA A 13 -27.97 4.97 -16.44
CA ALA A 13 -26.53 5.08 -16.64
C ALA A 13 -25.89 3.80 -16.10
N ILE A 14 -25.44 2.93 -17.02
CA ILE A 14 -24.60 1.80 -16.69
C ILE A 14 -23.27 2.41 -16.22
N PHE A 15 -23.06 2.45 -14.90
CA PHE A 15 -21.73 2.66 -14.35
C PHE A 15 -20.86 1.54 -14.89
N GLY A 16 -19.93 1.91 -15.77
CA GLY A 16 -18.89 1.02 -16.23
C GLY A 16 -18.25 0.39 -14.99
N VAL A 17 -18.32 -0.94 -14.93
CA VAL A 17 -17.56 -1.73 -13.97
C VAL A 17 -16.11 -1.34 -14.24
N GLY A 18 -15.57 -0.46 -13.40
CA GLY A 18 -14.15 -0.17 -13.39
C GLY A 18 -13.48 -1.53 -13.26
N GLY A 19 -12.77 -1.94 -14.32
CA GLY A 19 -12.04 -3.19 -14.30
C GLY A 19 -11.27 -3.24 -13.01
N ALA A 20 -11.46 -4.30 -12.23
CA ALA A 20 -10.59 -4.59 -11.12
C ALA A 20 -9.21 -4.87 -11.74
N MET A 21 -8.45 -3.81 -11.93
CA MET A 21 -7.02 -3.88 -12.19
C MET A 21 -6.45 -4.54 -10.94
N ALA A 22 -6.24 -5.86 -11.01
CA ALA A 22 -5.28 -6.50 -10.13
C ALA A 22 -3.95 -5.82 -10.45
N GLY A 23 -3.57 -4.83 -9.63
CA GLY A 23 -2.33 -4.10 -9.81
C GLY A 23 -1.17 -5.09 -9.78
N GLU A 24 -0.13 -4.82 -10.56
CA GLU A 24 1.11 -5.62 -10.60
C GLU A 24 1.41 -6.19 -9.21
N ASP A 25 1.28 -7.52 -9.10
CA ASP A 25 1.57 -8.24 -7.88
C ASP A 25 3.00 -7.86 -7.49
N SER A 26 3.22 -7.17 -6.37
CA SER A 26 4.59 -7.04 -5.85
C SER A 26 5.12 -8.46 -5.71
N SER A 27 6.27 -8.78 -6.30
CA SER A 27 6.88 -10.12 -6.35
C SER A 27 7.17 -10.75 -4.98
N CYS A 28 6.75 -10.09 -3.90
CA CYS A 28 7.02 -10.35 -2.50
C CYS A 28 5.90 -11.11 -1.82
N HIS A 29 5.60 -12.29 -2.37
CA HIS A 29 4.72 -13.27 -1.75
C HIS A 29 5.51 -14.56 -1.50
N PHE A 30 5.66 -14.92 -0.23
CA PHE A 30 6.54 -15.99 0.21
C PHE A 30 5.79 -17.05 1.02
N HIS A 31 6.07 -18.32 0.73
CA HIS A 31 5.58 -19.46 1.49
C HIS A 31 6.73 -20.14 2.26
N GLY A 32 6.39 -20.86 3.33
CA GLY A 32 7.33 -21.57 4.18
C GLY A 32 7.85 -20.72 5.34
N ASN A 33 8.95 -21.16 5.96
CA ASN A 33 9.45 -20.63 7.23
C ASN A 33 10.86 -20.03 7.14
N LYS A 34 11.41 -19.89 5.92
CA LYS A 34 12.74 -19.29 5.72
C LYS A 34 12.66 -17.79 5.98
N VAL A 35 13.47 -17.30 6.93
CA VAL A 35 13.61 -15.87 7.18
C VAL A 35 14.18 -15.19 5.92
N ALA A 36 13.54 -14.11 5.49
CA ALA A 36 14.00 -13.32 4.35
C ALA A 36 15.29 -12.57 4.68
N THR A 37 16.09 -12.26 3.66
CA THR A 37 17.24 -11.35 3.82
C THR A 37 16.79 -9.91 3.85
N GLU A 38 17.56 -9.01 4.47
CA GLU A 38 17.30 -7.57 4.44
C GLU A 38 17.14 -7.03 3.02
N GLU A 39 18.03 -7.42 2.10
CA GLU A 39 17.97 -7.04 0.68
C GLU A 39 16.63 -7.41 0.04
N THR A 40 16.13 -8.62 0.31
CA THR A 40 14.82 -9.07 -0.20
C THR A 40 13.72 -8.16 0.33
N VAL A 41 13.71 -7.88 1.64
CA VAL A 41 12.68 -7.07 2.28
C VAL A 41 12.74 -5.60 1.83
N ILE A 42 13.93 -5.04 1.63
CA ILE A 42 14.12 -3.68 1.10
C ILE A 42 13.53 -3.57 -0.30
N LYS A 43 13.81 -4.53 -1.18
CA LYS A 43 13.21 -4.57 -2.52
C LYS A 43 11.68 -4.62 -2.43
N CYS A 44 11.15 -5.49 -1.58
CA CYS A 44 9.71 -5.59 -1.33
C CYS A 44 9.08 -4.31 -0.79
N ALA A 45 9.79 -3.61 0.09
CA ALA A 45 9.36 -2.33 0.62
C ALA A 45 9.35 -1.24 -0.45
N SER A 46 10.33 -1.22 -1.36
CA SER A 46 10.34 -0.31 -2.51
C SER A 46 9.16 -0.57 -3.44
N ASP A 47 8.95 -1.82 -3.86
CA ASP A 47 7.82 -2.21 -4.73
C ASP A 47 6.48 -1.84 -4.07
N ARG A 48 6.35 -2.08 -2.76
CA ARG A 48 5.13 -1.75 -2.02
C ARG A 48 4.92 -0.24 -1.90
N LYS A 49 5.97 0.54 -1.66
CA LYS A 49 5.92 2.00 -1.66
C LYS A 49 5.43 2.52 -3.02
N GLU A 50 5.91 1.98 -4.13
CA GLU A 50 5.42 2.33 -5.46
C GLU A 50 3.94 2.00 -5.67
N ILE A 51 3.48 0.84 -5.20
CA ILE A 51 2.06 0.47 -5.24
C ILE A 51 1.21 1.48 -4.45
N LEU A 52 1.66 1.89 -3.26
CA LEU A 52 0.96 2.90 -2.46
C LEU A 52 0.89 4.26 -3.17
N ILE A 53 1.94 4.66 -3.90
CA ILE A 53 1.94 5.85 -4.75
C ILE A 53 0.92 5.68 -5.90
N LYS A 54 0.97 4.57 -6.65
CA LYS A 54 0.04 4.27 -7.76
C LYS A 54 -1.42 4.26 -7.29
N GLN A 55 -1.68 3.83 -6.05
CA GLN A 55 -3.01 3.83 -5.43
C GLN A 55 -3.44 5.19 -4.83
N GLY A 56 -2.59 6.21 -4.89
CA GLY A 56 -2.85 7.52 -4.28
C GLY A 56 -2.93 7.50 -2.76
N LYS A 57 -2.38 6.47 -2.10
CA LYS A 57 -2.35 6.37 -0.63
C LYS A 57 -1.25 7.22 -0.02
N ILE A 58 -0.17 7.44 -0.75
CA ILE A 58 0.93 8.33 -0.39
C ILE A 58 1.29 9.20 -1.60
N ASP A 59 1.92 10.35 -1.34
CA ASP A 59 2.25 11.35 -2.35
C ASP A 59 3.34 10.86 -3.35
N PRO A 60 3.36 11.32 -4.62
CA PRO A 60 4.42 10.96 -5.57
C PRO A 60 5.85 11.35 -5.16
N SER A 61 6.03 12.33 -4.25
CA SER A 61 7.34 12.71 -3.70
C SER A 61 8.09 11.54 -3.03
N TRP A 62 7.37 10.49 -2.64
CA TRP A 62 7.95 9.28 -2.06
C TRP A 62 8.73 8.41 -3.06
N LYS A 63 8.56 8.64 -4.38
CA LYS A 63 9.11 7.77 -5.43
C LYS A 63 10.63 7.59 -5.32
N THR A 64 11.36 8.69 -5.12
CA THR A 64 12.84 8.69 -5.07
C THR A 64 13.42 8.53 -3.67
N ILE A 65 12.58 8.32 -2.65
CA ILE A 65 13.03 8.21 -1.26
C ILE A 65 13.58 6.81 -1.00
N GLU A 66 14.87 6.70 -0.70
CA GLU A 66 15.50 5.44 -0.31
C GLU A 66 15.12 5.03 1.12
N GLN A 67 15.33 3.76 1.43
CA GLN A 67 15.08 3.24 2.78
C GLN A 67 16.07 3.88 3.78
N ASP A 68 15.54 4.31 4.93
CA ASP A 68 16.29 4.96 6.01
C ASP A 68 16.74 3.93 7.06
N LYS A 69 15.80 3.08 7.52
CA LYS A 69 16.12 1.97 8.45
C LYS A 69 15.42 0.66 8.09
N ILE A 70 16.09 -0.47 8.35
CA ILE A 70 15.51 -1.81 8.39
C ILE A 70 15.90 -2.48 9.72
N GLU A 71 14.95 -3.14 10.38
CA GLU A 71 15.22 -3.87 11.62
C GLU A 71 14.18 -4.97 11.86
N MET A 72 14.53 -5.94 12.71
CA MET A 72 13.58 -6.95 13.20
C MET A 72 12.97 -6.50 14.52
N VAL A 73 11.64 -6.46 14.58
CA VAL A 73 10.85 -6.05 15.75
C VAL A 73 9.98 -7.19 16.24
N ASP A 74 9.50 -7.09 17.49
CA ASP A 74 8.46 -7.97 18.00
C ASP A 74 7.10 -7.52 17.49
N GLY A 75 6.47 -8.36 16.67
CA GLY A 75 5.12 -8.18 16.17
C GLY A 75 4.11 -9.05 16.91
N LYS A 76 2.83 -8.95 16.52
CA LYS A 76 1.74 -9.68 17.18
C LYS A 76 1.82 -11.19 17.02
N LYS A 77 2.49 -11.66 15.95
CA LYS A 77 2.58 -13.09 15.58
C LYS A 77 4.02 -13.62 15.61
N GLY A 78 4.93 -12.92 16.28
CA GLY A 78 6.35 -13.22 16.31
C GLY A 78 7.18 -12.10 15.69
N LYS A 79 8.41 -12.41 15.27
CA LYS A 79 9.30 -11.42 14.69
C LYS A 79 8.80 -10.94 13.32
N GLU A 80 8.87 -9.63 13.12
CA GLU A 80 8.48 -8.93 11.90
C GLU A 80 9.63 -8.02 11.45
N TRP A 81 9.76 -7.80 10.15
CA TRP A 81 10.64 -6.76 9.62
C TRP A 81 9.91 -5.43 9.64
N LEU A 82 10.57 -4.39 10.14
CA LEU A 82 10.16 -3.00 10.03
C LEU A 82 11.10 -2.28 9.07
N VAL A 83 10.55 -1.75 7.98
CA VAL A 83 11.26 -0.86 7.05
C VAL A 83 10.73 0.55 7.21
N THR A 84 11.63 1.51 7.41
CA THR A 84 11.33 2.93 7.54
C THR A 84 11.88 3.68 6.34
N PHE A 85 11.04 4.52 5.74
CA PHE A 85 11.43 5.56 4.79
C PHE A 85 11.20 6.93 5.44
N THR A 86 12.12 7.86 5.23
CA THR A 86 12.02 9.22 5.78
C THR A 86 12.03 10.23 4.64
N ASN A 87 10.94 11.00 4.49
CA ASN A 87 10.79 12.03 3.46
C ASN A 87 10.62 13.41 4.11
N PRO A 88 11.72 14.16 4.32
CA PRO A 88 11.67 15.46 4.99
C PRO A 88 10.96 16.54 4.17
N ALA A 89 10.72 16.29 2.87
CA ALA A 89 10.03 17.21 1.98
C ALA A 89 8.49 17.13 2.12
N VAL A 90 7.95 16.20 2.92
CA VAL A 90 6.51 16.18 3.21
C VAL A 90 6.15 17.36 4.11
N ASP A 91 5.09 18.09 3.73
CA ASP A 91 4.58 19.24 4.48
C ASP A 91 3.98 18.81 5.83
N ASP A 92 3.19 17.74 5.82
CA ASP A 92 2.64 17.14 7.03
C ASP A 92 3.72 16.35 7.78
N LYS A 93 4.32 16.99 8.80
CA LYS A 93 5.38 16.40 9.62
C LYS A 93 4.96 15.16 10.38
N THR A 94 3.66 14.91 10.57
CA THR A 94 3.18 13.64 11.14
C THR A 94 3.29 12.46 10.17
N LYS A 95 3.52 12.75 8.89
CA LYS A 95 3.68 11.77 7.82
C LYS A 95 5.09 11.76 7.21
N GLU A 96 6.05 12.40 7.86
CA GLU A 96 7.45 12.43 7.39
C GLU A 96 8.07 11.03 7.31
N LYS A 97 7.57 10.07 8.11
CA LYS A 97 8.07 8.70 8.16
C LYS A 97 7.02 7.71 7.72
N LEU A 98 7.36 6.86 6.76
CA LEU A 98 6.53 5.77 6.30
C LEU A 98 7.12 4.45 6.79
N TYR A 99 6.32 3.71 7.56
CA TYR A 99 6.68 2.43 8.16
C TYR A 99 5.98 1.30 7.42
N LEU A 100 6.73 0.33 6.92
CA LEU A 100 6.21 -0.89 6.30
C LEU A 100 6.61 -2.09 7.15
N PHE A 101 5.60 -2.91 7.47
CA PHE A 101 5.76 -4.11 8.27
C PHE A 101 5.66 -5.34 7.37
N PHE A 102 6.57 -6.29 7.59
CA PHE A 102 6.58 -7.58 6.90
C PHE A 102 6.71 -8.72 7.89
N THR A 103 6.19 -9.90 7.54
CA THR A 103 6.49 -11.13 8.29
C THR A 103 7.99 -11.39 8.25
N SER A 104 8.54 -12.17 9.19
CA SER A 104 9.95 -12.59 9.14
C SER A 104 10.38 -13.22 7.79
N THR A 105 9.43 -13.83 7.09
CA THR A 105 9.59 -14.44 5.76
C THR A 105 9.46 -13.45 4.59
N GLY A 106 9.16 -12.16 4.85
CA GLY A 106 9.13 -11.09 3.86
C GLY A 106 7.77 -10.76 3.26
N ASN A 107 6.66 -11.31 3.77
CA ASN A 107 5.32 -10.98 3.27
C ASN A 107 4.83 -9.65 3.86
N PHE A 108 4.25 -8.79 3.04
CA PHE A 108 3.69 -7.52 3.50
C PHE A 108 2.55 -7.73 4.51
N ILE A 109 2.59 -6.97 5.60
CA ILE A 109 1.56 -6.95 6.65
C ILE A 109 0.77 -5.65 6.58
N ALA A 110 1.45 -4.51 6.75
CA ALA A 110 0.82 -3.21 6.89
C ALA A 110 1.78 -2.06 6.54
N ALA A 111 1.22 -0.88 6.28
CA ALA A 111 1.97 0.36 6.15
C ALA A 111 1.25 1.48 6.93
N ASN A 112 1.99 2.32 7.65
CA ASN A 112 1.44 3.46 8.37
C ASN A 112 2.50 4.57 8.57
N PHE A 113 2.07 5.69 9.19
CA PHE A 113 2.94 6.83 9.50
C PHE A 113 3.27 6.97 11.00
N THR A 114 2.88 5.99 11.83
CA THR A 114 3.00 6.06 13.30
C THR A 114 4.01 5.05 13.87
N GLY A 115 4.33 3.99 13.13
CA GLY A 115 5.28 2.95 13.54
C GLY A 115 4.71 1.94 14.54
N ASN A 116 3.40 1.93 14.79
CA ASN A 116 2.72 1.02 15.72
C ASN A 116 1.32 0.60 15.26
#